data_AF-A0A829Y5H2-F1
#
_entry.id   AF-A0A829Y5H2-F1
#
_cell.length_a   1.000
_cell.length_b   1.000
_cell.length_c   1.000
_cell.angle_alpha   90.00
_cell.angle_beta   90.00
_cell.angle_gamma   90.00
#
_symmetry.space_group_name_H-M   'P 1'
#
loop_
_entity.id
_entity.type
_entity.pdbx_description
1 polymer ?
#
loop_
_entity_poly.entity_id
_entity_poly.type
_entity_poly.pdbx_seq_one_letter_code
_entity_poly.pdbx_strand_id
1 'polypeptide(L)'
;MDKRSKDAWEGWSIVGAVAIALTLVVTMEAMMAGGPVEGVRGIIRATARSSFALFSLAFTASAACYFWPNAWTRWQLRNRRYLGVSFALSHFVHLLALFALGRIAPAELAAGTNAITWIFGGLAYVFIGLMTATSFDSTARLISPRAWSLLHTVGSYYIWLIFANSYLARAVSIPAYIPAGALVIFTLGLRIAARVSRSRARLSPASLRPNR
;
A
#
# COMPACT_ATOMS: atom_id res chain seq x y z
N MET A 1 -23.27 -26.19 10.92
CA MET A 1 -21.94 -25.98 10.29
C MET A 1 -22.15 -25.02 9.13
N ASP A 2 -22.12 -23.71 9.42
CA ASP A 2 -22.53 -22.65 8.50
C ASP A 2 -21.46 -22.46 7.41
N LYS A 3 -21.71 -23.02 6.22
CA LYS A 3 -20.97 -22.70 4.99
C LYS A 3 -21.39 -21.29 4.57
N ARG A 4 -20.89 -20.29 5.29
CA ARG A 4 -20.92 -18.90 4.85
C ARG A 4 -20.25 -18.88 3.49
N SER A 5 -20.99 -18.61 2.41
CA SER A 5 -20.38 -18.33 1.11
C SER A 5 -19.36 -17.24 1.37
N LYS A 6 -18.07 -17.55 1.21
CA LYS A 6 -17.07 -16.50 1.15
C LYS A 6 -17.44 -15.73 -0.12
N ASP A 7 -18.12 -14.60 0.03
CA ASP A 7 -18.41 -13.71 -1.08
C ASP A 7 -17.11 -13.52 -1.85
N ALA A 8 -17.15 -13.61 -3.18
CA ALA A 8 -15.96 -13.60 -4.04
C ALA A 8 -15.05 -12.37 -3.83
N TRP A 9 -15.50 -11.39 -3.05
CA TRP A 9 -14.85 -10.13 -2.75
C TRP A 9 -14.41 -9.97 -1.28
N GLU A 10 -14.25 -11.05 -0.52
CA GLU A 10 -13.69 -11.01 0.82
C GLU A 10 -12.50 -11.97 1.01
N GLY A 11 -11.52 -11.51 1.79
CA GLY A 11 -10.41 -12.37 2.17
C GLY A 11 -9.37 -12.57 1.07
N TRP A 12 -8.87 -13.80 0.97
CA TRP A 12 -7.83 -14.20 0.01
C TRP A 12 -8.28 -14.13 -1.45
N SER A 13 -9.59 -14.12 -1.74
CA SER A 13 -10.07 -13.95 -3.12
C SER A 13 -9.68 -12.58 -3.69
N ILE A 14 -9.56 -11.54 -2.85
CA ILE A 14 -9.05 -10.22 -3.24
C ILE A 14 -7.60 -10.32 -3.74
N VAL A 15 -6.77 -11.10 -3.04
CA VAL A 15 -5.36 -11.30 -3.44
C VAL A 15 -5.29 -12.06 -4.76
N GLY A 16 -6.10 -13.11 -4.92
CA GLY A 16 -6.20 -13.86 -6.19
C GLY A 16 -6.67 -12.98 -7.35
N ALA A 17 -7.70 -12.17 -7.17
CA ALA A 17 -8.20 -11.24 -8.19
C ALA A 17 -7.14 -10.19 -8.58
N VAL A 18 -6.42 -9.63 -7.59
CA VAL A 18 -5.32 -8.70 -7.86
C VAL A 18 -4.17 -9.41 -8.59
N ALA A 19 -3.83 -10.65 -8.24
CA ALA A 19 -2.81 -11.42 -8.94
C ALA A 19 -3.16 -11.62 -10.42
N ILE A 20 -4.41 -12.02 -10.71
CA ILE A 20 -4.91 -12.17 -12.09
C ILE A 20 -4.84 -10.83 -12.84
N ALA A 21 -5.33 -9.75 -12.22
CA ALA A 21 -5.30 -8.42 -12.84
C ALA A 21 -3.86 -7.95 -13.13
N LEU A 22 -2.92 -8.19 -12.21
CA LEU A 22 -1.51 -7.87 -12.42
C LEU A 22 -0.90 -8.68 -13.56
N THR A 23 -1.17 -9.98 -13.64
CA THR A 23 -0.72 -10.81 -14.77
C THR A 23 -1.26 -10.28 -16.10
N LEU A 24 -2.55 -9.94 -16.16
CA LEU A 24 -3.16 -9.37 -17.37
C LEU A 24 -2.50 -8.04 -17.76
N VAL A 25 -2.27 -7.14 -16.80
CA VAL A 25 -1.60 -5.85 -17.05
C VAL A 25 -0.16 -6.06 -17.52
N VAL A 26 0.59 -6.96 -16.90
CA VAL A 26 1.97 -7.27 -17.31
C VAL A 26 2.00 -7.81 -18.74
N THR A 27 1.13 -8.76 -19.06
CA THR A 27 1.02 -9.31 -20.42
C THR A 27 0.61 -8.23 -21.42
N MET A 28 -0.37 -7.39 -21.08
CA MET A 28 -0.83 -6.30 -21.95
C MET A 28 0.30 -5.31 -22.27
N GLU A 29 1.01 -4.82 -21.24
CA GLU A 29 2.13 -3.88 -21.42
C GLU A 29 3.27 -4.52 -22.23
N ALA A 30 3.52 -5.82 -22.07
CA ALA A 30 4.54 -6.54 -22.85
C ALA A 30 4.13 -6.72 -24.33
N MET A 31 2.85 -6.95 -24.63
CA MET A 31 2.35 -7.18 -25.99
C MET A 31 2.14 -5.89 -26.79
N MET A 32 1.79 -4.79 -26.12
CA MET A 32 1.48 -3.51 -26.77
C MET A 32 2.71 -2.61 -26.96
N ALA A 33 3.82 -2.93 -26.32
CA ALA A 33 5.03 -2.12 -26.40
C ALA A 33 5.77 -2.29 -27.74
N GLY A 34 6.34 -1.20 -28.26
CA GLY A 34 7.21 -1.21 -29.43
C GLY A 34 8.57 -1.88 -29.17
N GLY A 35 8.90 -2.15 -27.90
CA GLY A 35 10.08 -2.93 -27.53
C GLY A 35 10.17 -3.24 -26.03
N PRO A 36 11.16 -4.06 -25.62
CA PRO A 36 11.26 -4.56 -24.25
C PRO A 36 11.38 -3.46 -23.19
N VAL A 37 12.14 -2.40 -23.48
CA VAL A 37 12.34 -1.27 -22.56
C VAL A 37 11.04 -0.52 -22.32
N GLU A 38 10.27 -0.27 -23.37
CA GLU A 38 8.98 0.42 -23.27
C GLU A 38 7.98 -0.41 -22.46
N GLY A 39 7.88 -1.72 -22.72
CA GLY A 39 6.99 -2.62 -21.99
C GLY A 39 7.33 -2.68 -20.51
N VAL A 40 8.62 -2.79 -20.15
CA VAL A 40 9.06 -2.78 -18.75
C VAL A 40 8.75 -1.44 -18.07
N ARG A 41 8.94 -0.30 -18.75
CA ARG A 41 8.53 1.02 -18.21
C ARG A 41 7.02 1.10 -17.99
N GLY A 42 6.24 0.53 -18.90
CA GLY A 42 4.80 0.35 -18.77
C GLY A 42 4.41 -0.37 -17.49
N ILE A 43 5.00 -1.56 -17.28
CA ILE A 43 4.83 -2.38 -16.08
C ILE A 43 5.21 -1.61 -14.81
N ILE A 44 6.36 -0.91 -14.80
CA ILE A 44 6.81 -0.08 -13.67
C ILE A 44 5.75 0.97 -13.31
N ARG A 45 5.21 1.70 -14.29
CA ARG A 45 4.18 2.72 -14.04
C ARG A 45 2.88 2.11 -13.54
N ALA A 46 2.42 1.01 -14.15
CA ALA A 46 1.17 0.35 -13.78
C ALA A 46 1.22 -0.25 -12.37
N THR A 47 2.33 -0.91 -12.03
CA THR A 47 2.56 -1.49 -10.70
C THR A 47 2.76 -0.42 -9.62
N ALA A 48 3.45 0.70 -9.92
CA ALA A 48 3.56 1.82 -8.99
C ALA A 48 2.18 2.40 -8.61
N ARG A 49 1.31 2.64 -9.61
CA ARG A 49 -0.04 3.18 -9.41
C ARG A 49 -0.95 2.21 -8.65
N SER A 50 -0.98 0.94 -9.06
CA SER A 50 -1.81 -0.08 -8.40
C SER A 50 -1.33 -0.34 -6.97
N SER A 51 -0.02 -0.39 -6.74
CA SER A 51 0.56 -0.47 -5.40
C SER A 51 0.15 0.69 -4.53
N PHE A 52 0.25 1.93 -5.04
CA PHE A 52 -0.15 3.11 -4.28
C PHE A 52 -1.65 3.10 -3.95
N ALA A 53 -2.50 2.67 -4.87
CA ALA A 53 -3.94 2.55 -4.63
C ALA A 53 -4.24 1.50 -3.54
N LEU A 54 -3.67 0.30 -3.64
CA LEU A 54 -3.86 -0.78 -2.66
C LEU A 54 -3.31 -0.40 -1.28
N PHE A 55 -2.13 0.21 -1.25
CA PHE A 55 -1.54 0.74 -0.02
C PHE A 55 -2.45 1.81 0.60
N SER A 56 -2.94 2.76 -0.18
CA SER A 56 -3.82 3.83 0.30
C SER A 56 -5.10 3.26 0.92
N LEU A 57 -5.70 2.24 0.30
CA LEU A 57 -6.84 1.53 0.86
C LEU A 57 -6.50 0.84 2.19
N ALA A 58 -5.39 0.13 2.29
CA ALA A 58 -4.98 -0.54 3.53
C ALA A 58 -4.58 0.47 4.64
N PHE A 59 -3.93 1.56 4.28
CA PHE A 59 -3.41 2.59 5.19
C PHE A 59 -4.53 3.43 5.81
N THR A 60 -5.55 3.76 5.02
CA THR A 60 -6.67 4.61 5.44
C THR A 60 -7.84 3.85 6.08
N ALA A 61 -7.90 2.51 5.94
CA ALA A 61 -9.06 1.69 6.32
C ALA A 61 -9.66 2.03 7.70
N SER A 62 -8.83 2.13 8.74
CA SER A 62 -9.33 2.44 10.09
C SER A 62 -9.83 3.88 10.24
N ALA A 63 -9.23 4.82 9.51
CA ALA A 63 -9.63 6.22 9.57
C ALA A 63 -10.91 6.48 8.75
N ALA A 64 -11.01 5.87 7.56
CA ALA A 64 -12.20 5.92 6.73
C ALA A 64 -13.43 5.35 7.46
N CYS A 65 -13.30 4.18 8.11
CA CYS A 65 -14.39 3.59 8.88
C CYS A 65 -14.79 4.41 10.12
N TYR A 66 -13.87 5.21 10.67
CA TYR A 66 -14.14 6.07 11.81
C TYR A 66 -15.00 7.29 11.42
N PHE A 67 -14.71 7.93 10.30
CA PHE A 67 -15.45 9.11 9.86
C PHE A 67 -16.73 8.78 9.07
N TRP A 68 -16.71 7.70 8.28
CA TRP A 68 -17.83 7.34 7.42
C TRP A 68 -18.19 5.86 7.61
N PRO A 69 -18.81 5.46 8.74
CA PRO A 69 -19.12 4.07 9.01
C PRO A 69 -20.26 3.56 8.11
N ASN A 70 -19.93 3.05 6.93
CA ASN A 70 -20.87 2.48 5.96
C ASN A 70 -20.42 1.08 5.51
N ALA A 71 -21.18 0.43 4.63
CA ALA A 71 -20.87 -0.93 4.16
C ALA A 71 -19.46 -1.03 3.55
N TRP A 72 -19.07 -0.04 2.75
CA TRP A 72 -17.78 0.02 2.06
C TRP A 72 -16.60 0.19 3.01
N THR A 73 -16.64 1.17 3.92
CA THR A 73 -15.52 1.40 4.85
C THR A 73 -15.37 0.29 5.88
N ARG A 74 -16.49 -0.38 6.26
CA ARG A 74 -16.45 -1.60 7.05
C ARG A 74 -15.82 -2.76 6.28
N TRP A 75 -16.17 -2.94 5.00
CA TRP A 75 -15.53 -3.93 4.13
C TRP A 75 -14.03 -3.67 3.99
N GLN A 76 -13.64 -2.42 3.75
CA GLN A 76 -12.23 -2.01 3.65
C GLN A 76 -11.47 -2.32 4.93
N LEU A 77 -12.06 -2.06 6.10
CA LEU A 77 -11.45 -2.36 7.40
C LEU A 77 -11.31 -3.87 7.65
N ARG A 78 -12.34 -4.66 7.36
CA ARG A 78 -12.28 -6.13 7.46
C ARG A 78 -11.24 -6.73 6.53
N ASN A 79 -11.08 -6.16 5.34
CA ASN A 79 -10.17 -6.66 4.31
C ASN A 79 -8.79 -5.98 4.31
N ARG A 80 -8.48 -5.14 5.31
CA ARG A 80 -7.24 -4.37 5.40
C ARG A 80 -5.97 -5.22 5.22
N ARG A 81 -5.96 -6.42 5.81
CA ARG A 81 -4.85 -7.38 5.69
C ARG A 81 -4.64 -7.81 4.25
N TYR A 82 -5.70 -8.21 3.56
CA TYR A 82 -5.64 -8.69 2.18
C TYR A 82 -5.30 -7.57 1.20
N LEU A 83 -5.82 -6.36 1.41
CA LEU A 83 -5.41 -5.17 0.67
C LEU A 83 -3.91 -4.87 0.82
N GLY A 84 -3.37 -5.02 2.04
CA GLY A 84 -1.94 -4.87 2.31
C GLY A 84 -1.07 -5.94 1.63
N VAL A 85 -1.50 -7.19 1.63
CA VAL A 85 -0.82 -8.29 0.93
C VAL A 85 -0.90 -8.11 -0.59
N SER A 86 -2.03 -7.67 -1.13
CA SER A 86 -2.19 -7.31 -2.54
C SER A 86 -1.25 -6.16 -2.94
N PHE A 87 -1.09 -5.14 -2.08
CA PHE A 87 -0.09 -4.10 -2.27
C PHE A 87 1.32 -4.70 -2.35
N ALA A 88 1.69 -5.57 -1.40
CA ALA A 88 3.01 -6.20 -1.40
C ALA A 88 3.27 -7.03 -2.66
N LEU A 89 2.26 -7.76 -3.16
CA LEU A 89 2.33 -8.49 -4.41
C LEU A 89 2.59 -7.56 -5.60
N SER A 90 1.82 -6.47 -5.74
CA SER A 90 2.04 -5.48 -6.80
C SER A 90 3.43 -4.84 -6.72
N HIS A 91 3.90 -4.50 -5.52
CA HIS A 91 5.22 -3.90 -5.33
C HIS A 91 6.36 -4.90 -5.55
N PHE A 92 6.14 -6.19 -5.33
CA PHE A 92 7.10 -7.21 -5.70
C PHE A 92 7.27 -7.31 -7.22
N VAL A 93 6.16 -7.30 -7.98
CA VAL A 93 6.23 -7.23 -9.46
C VAL A 93 6.91 -5.93 -9.92
N HIS A 94 6.64 -4.81 -9.24
CA HIS A 94 7.35 -3.55 -9.49
C HIS A 94 8.87 -3.69 -9.32
N LEU A 95 9.33 -4.33 -8.24
CA LEU A 95 10.74 -4.59 -7.98
C LEU A 95 11.37 -5.48 -9.07
N LEU A 96 10.68 -6.54 -9.49
CA LEU A 96 11.15 -7.38 -10.59
C LEU A 96 11.28 -6.59 -11.90
N ALA A 97 10.35 -5.69 -12.18
CA ALA A 97 10.42 -4.83 -13.35
C ALA A 97 11.57 -3.82 -13.27
N LEU A 98 11.89 -3.28 -12.09
CA LEU A 98 13.09 -2.45 -11.89
C LEU A 98 14.37 -3.24 -12.14
N PHE A 99 14.46 -4.49 -11.66
CA PHE A 99 15.60 -5.36 -11.95
C PHE A 99 15.70 -5.69 -13.44
N ALA A 100 14.58 -5.97 -14.10
CA ALA A 100 14.55 -6.19 -15.54
C ALA A 100 15.06 -4.95 -16.30
N LEU A 101 14.58 -3.75 -15.95
CA LEU A 101 15.04 -2.49 -16.53
C LEU A 101 16.54 -2.29 -16.31
N GLY A 102 17.05 -2.59 -15.11
CA GLY A 102 18.48 -2.50 -14.81
C GLY A 102 19.35 -3.46 -15.63
N ARG A 103 18.78 -4.56 -16.15
CA ARG A 103 19.49 -5.50 -17.05
C ARG A 103 19.44 -5.07 -18.51
N ILE A 104 18.29 -4.58 -18.98
CA ILE A 104 18.08 -4.27 -20.41
C ILE A 104 18.40 -2.80 -20.77
N ALA A 105 18.37 -1.90 -19.80
CA ALA A 105 18.60 -0.46 -19.97
C ALA A 105 19.25 0.15 -18.70
N PRO A 106 20.47 -0.28 -18.33
CA PRO A 106 21.14 0.15 -17.10
C PRO A 106 21.36 1.66 -17.00
N ALA A 107 21.70 2.31 -18.11
CA ALA A 107 21.90 3.76 -18.16
C ALA A 107 20.62 4.54 -17.84
N GLU A 108 19.46 4.03 -18.25
CA GLU A 108 18.17 4.68 -17.96
C GLU A 108 17.76 4.53 -16.50
N LEU A 109 17.97 3.34 -15.92
CA LEU A 109 17.73 3.13 -14.50
C LEU A 109 18.66 4.02 -13.66
N ALA A 110 19.93 4.13 -14.05
CA ALA A 110 20.90 5.01 -13.40
C ALA A 110 20.50 6.49 -13.49
N ALA A 111 19.96 6.95 -14.63
CA ALA A 111 19.49 8.34 -14.77
C ALA A 111 18.28 8.66 -13.86
N GLY A 112 17.44 7.67 -13.57
CA GLY A 112 16.26 7.83 -12.72
C GLY A 112 16.47 7.51 -11.23
N THR A 113 17.66 7.06 -10.83
CA THR A 113 17.95 6.64 -9.45
C THR A 113 19.25 7.26 -8.93
N ASN A 114 19.37 7.37 -7.62
CA ASN A 114 20.60 7.80 -6.95
C ASN A 114 20.79 6.98 -5.67
N ALA A 115 21.93 7.15 -5.00
CA ALA A 115 22.25 6.39 -3.78
C ALA A 115 21.16 6.52 -2.70
N ILE A 116 20.55 7.71 -2.56
CA ILE A 116 19.45 7.95 -1.62
C ILE A 116 18.23 7.10 -2.01
N THR A 117 17.83 7.11 -3.28
CA THR A 117 16.72 6.27 -3.77
C THR A 117 16.96 4.78 -3.53
N TRP A 118 18.19 4.30 -3.70
CA TRP A 118 18.54 2.90 -3.43
C TRP A 118 18.46 2.53 -1.96
N ILE A 119 19.00 3.37 -1.07
CA ILE A 119 19.01 3.11 0.37
C ILE A 119 17.59 3.17 0.93
N PHE A 120 16.86 4.26 0.67
CA PHE A 120 15.53 4.47 1.22
C PHE A 120 14.48 3.58 0.52
N GLY A 121 14.57 3.40 -0.79
CA GLY A 121 13.72 2.48 -1.53
C GLY A 121 13.97 1.02 -1.11
N GLY A 122 15.25 0.62 -0.98
CA GLY A 122 15.63 -0.71 -0.52
C GLY A 122 15.10 -1.03 0.88
N LEU A 123 15.24 -0.09 1.82
CA LEU A 123 14.69 -0.24 3.16
C LEU A 123 13.14 -0.34 3.15
N ALA A 124 12.46 0.31 2.21
CA ALA A 124 11.01 0.15 2.03
C ALA A 124 10.66 -1.30 1.70
N TYR A 125 11.42 -1.96 0.83
CA TYR A 125 11.22 -3.38 0.51
C TYR A 125 11.47 -4.31 1.69
N VAL A 126 12.42 -3.97 2.58
CA VAL A 126 12.61 -4.71 3.83
C VAL A 126 11.36 -4.61 4.71
N PHE A 127 10.82 -3.39 4.89
CA PHE A 127 9.56 -3.22 5.63
C PHE A 127 8.40 -3.98 4.99
N ILE A 128 8.24 -3.90 3.67
CA ILE A 128 7.19 -4.61 2.93
C ILE A 128 7.33 -6.12 3.14
N GLY A 129 8.54 -6.67 3.01
CA GLY A 129 8.84 -8.09 3.24
C GLY A 129 8.46 -8.53 4.65
N LEU A 130 8.93 -7.82 5.68
CA LEU A 130 8.64 -8.15 7.09
C LEU A 130 7.14 -8.02 7.43
N MET A 131 6.48 -6.96 6.95
CA MET A 131 5.04 -6.76 7.18
C MET A 131 4.22 -7.83 6.47
N THR A 132 4.60 -8.24 5.26
CA THR A 132 3.93 -9.31 4.51
C THR A 132 4.14 -10.65 5.18
N ALA A 133 5.38 -10.96 5.58
CA ALA A 133 5.71 -12.19 6.29
C ALA A 133 4.90 -12.30 7.58
N THR A 134 4.70 -11.20 8.33
CA THR A 134 3.90 -11.16 9.57
C THR A 134 2.41 -10.90 9.35
N SER A 135 1.94 -10.98 8.10
CA SER A 135 0.51 -10.93 7.75
C SER A 135 -0.12 -12.32 7.64
N PHE A 136 0.55 -13.39 8.05
CA PHE A 136 -0.02 -14.74 8.15
C PHE A 136 -0.21 -15.13 9.62
N ASP A 137 -1.28 -15.86 9.95
CA ASP A 137 -1.64 -16.11 11.36
C ASP A 137 -0.62 -16.97 12.10
N SER A 138 0.14 -17.81 11.37
CA SER A 138 1.23 -18.62 11.91
C SER A 138 2.46 -17.77 12.24
N THR A 139 2.89 -16.94 11.30
CA THR A 139 4.09 -16.11 11.42
C THR A 139 3.87 -14.90 12.32
N ALA A 140 2.65 -14.35 12.38
CA ALA A 140 2.30 -13.27 13.29
C ALA A 140 2.45 -13.68 14.76
N ARG A 141 2.30 -14.98 15.08
CA ARG A 141 2.49 -15.52 16.44
C ARG A 141 3.95 -15.65 16.84
N LEU A 142 4.90 -15.54 15.90
CA LEU A 142 6.34 -15.61 16.17
C LEU A 142 6.86 -14.33 16.85
N ILE A 143 6.08 -13.25 16.85
CA ILE A 143 6.46 -11.98 17.47
C ILE A 143 5.38 -11.51 18.45
N SER A 144 5.78 -10.67 19.41
CA SER A 144 4.82 -10.14 20.39
C SER A 144 3.79 -9.21 19.71
N PRO A 145 2.55 -9.10 20.24
CA PRO A 145 1.55 -8.18 19.71
C PRO A 145 2.04 -6.71 19.66
N ARG A 146 2.90 -6.32 20.60
CA ARG A 146 3.53 -4.99 20.63
C ARG A 146 4.52 -4.81 19.48
N ALA A 147 5.42 -5.78 19.26
CA ALA A 147 6.36 -5.75 18.16
C ALA A 147 5.65 -5.76 16.80
N TRP A 148 4.61 -6.59 16.65
CA TRP A 148 3.77 -6.62 15.46
C TRP A 148 3.12 -5.26 15.18
N SER A 149 2.51 -4.66 16.20
CA SER A 149 1.86 -3.35 16.08
C SER A 149 2.86 -2.24 15.73
N LEU A 150 4.04 -2.26 16.34
CA LEU A 150 5.12 -1.30 16.07
C LEU A 150 5.62 -1.44 14.63
N LEU A 151 5.94 -2.67 14.20
CA LEU A 151 6.40 -2.98 12.84
C LEU A 151 5.40 -2.47 11.80
N HIS A 152 4.12 -2.85 11.94
CA HIS A 152 3.10 -2.44 10.97
C HIS A 152 2.79 -0.95 11.03
N THR A 153 2.96 -0.29 12.19
CA THR A 153 2.77 1.15 12.29
C THR A 153 3.93 1.89 11.63
N VAL A 154 5.16 1.67 12.11
CA VAL A 154 6.38 2.34 11.61
C VAL A 154 6.57 2.05 10.12
N GLY A 155 6.50 0.78 9.72
CA GLY A 155 6.63 0.39 8.32
C GLY A 155 5.57 1.05 7.43
N SER A 156 4.32 1.15 7.88
CA SER A 156 3.29 1.85 7.09
C SER A 156 3.57 3.34 6.90
N TYR A 157 4.09 4.03 7.92
CA TYR A 157 4.45 5.45 7.79
C TYR A 157 5.72 5.64 6.95
N TYR A 158 6.68 4.73 7.04
CA TYR A 158 7.86 4.71 6.20
C TYR A 158 7.49 4.55 4.72
N ILE A 159 6.68 3.55 4.38
CA ILE A 159 6.20 3.32 3.02
C ILE A 159 5.39 4.52 2.50
N TRP A 160 4.53 5.12 3.35
CA TRP A 160 3.83 6.35 2.99
C TRP A 160 4.81 7.48 2.63
N LEU A 161 5.90 7.66 3.40
CA LEU A 161 6.91 8.69 3.13
C LEU A 161 7.59 8.46 1.77
N ILE A 162 7.88 7.20 1.41
CA ILE A 162 8.47 6.85 0.11
C ILE A 162 7.50 7.17 -1.05
N PHE A 163 6.21 6.86 -0.88
CA PHE A 163 5.20 7.29 -1.86
C PHE A 163 5.06 8.80 -1.92
N ALA A 164 5.14 9.50 -0.78
CA ALA A 164 5.07 10.94 -0.72
C ALA A 164 6.23 11.59 -1.47
N ASN A 165 7.46 11.16 -1.21
CA ASN A 165 8.63 11.61 -1.97
C ASN A 165 8.44 11.36 -3.47
N SER A 166 7.91 10.21 -3.84
CA SER A 166 7.71 9.83 -5.24
C SER A 166 6.64 10.65 -5.98
N TYR A 167 5.50 10.90 -5.35
CA TYR A 167 4.36 11.56 -6.00
C TYR A 167 4.38 13.08 -5.83
N LEU A 168 4.77 13.59 -4.66
CA LEU A 168 4.83 15.04 -4.41
C LEU A 168 5.95 15.69 -5.21
N ALA A 169 7.14 15.09 -5.25
CA ALA A 169 8.24 15.63 -6.05
C ALA A 169 7.87 15.73 -7.54
N ARG A 170 7.14 14.73 -8.06
CA ARG A 170 6.64 14.75 -9.44
C ARG A 170 5.49 15.73 -9.65
N ALA A 171 4.61 15.91 -8.67
CA ALA A 171 3.50 16.85 -8.78
C ALA A 171 3.96 18.32 -8.89
N VAL A 172 5.15 18.65 -8.38
CA VAL A 172 5.75 19.99 -8.50
C VAL A 172 6.12 20.31 -9.95
N SER A 173 6.61 19.33 -10.71
CA SER A 173 7.13 19.56 -12.08
C SER A 173 6.22 19.01 -13.18
N ILE A 174 5.30 18.09 -12.87
CA ILE A 174 4.46 17.38 -13.84
C ILE A 174 2.99 17.44 -13.35
N PRO A 175 2.15 18.32 -13.94
CA PRO A 175 0.77 18.52 -13.49
C PRO A 175 -0.09 17.25 -13.45
N ALA A 176 0.18 16.28 -14.33
CA ALA A 176 -0.51 14.98 -14.34
C ALA A 176 -0.35 14.17 -13.03
N TYR A 177 0.64 14.49 -12.19
CA TYR A 177 0.86 13.85 -10.89
C TYR A 177 0.15 14.56 -9.72
N ILE A 178 -0.47 15.73 -9.95
CA ILE A 178 -1.21 16.48 -8.90
C ILE A 178 -2.30 15.62 -8.23
N PRO A 179 -3.15 14.87 -8.96
CA PRO A 179 -4.17 14.04 -8.30
C PRO A 179 -3.56 12.99 -7.35
N ALA A 180 -2.45 12.36 -7.75
CA ALA A 180 -1.77 11.39 -6.91
C ALA A 180 -1.08 12.05 -5.71
N GLY A 181 -0.46 13.21 -5.90
CA GLY A 181 0.12 14.01 -4.82
C GLY A 181 -0.93 14.47 -3.80
N ALA A 182 -2.09 14.94 -4.26
CA ALA A 182 -3.22 15.29 -3.41
C ALA A 182 -3.72 14.08 -2.61
N LEU A 183 -3.81 12.91 -3.25
CA LEU A 183 -4.20 11.66 -2.58
C LEU A 183 -3.20 11.27 -1.48
N VAL A 184 -1.88 11.40 -1.71
CA VAL A 184 -0.85 11.17 -0.67
C VAL A 184 -1.14 12.03 0.57
N ILE A 185 -1.32 13.34 0.39
CA ILE A 185 -1.59 14.27 1.49
C ILE A 185 -2.91 13.91 2.19
N PHE A 186 -3.95 13.62 1.41
CA PHE A 186 -5.25 13.22 1.92
C PHE A 186 -5.17 11.97 2.82
N THR A 187 -4.44 10.93 2.40
CA THR A 187 -4.33 9.69 3.19
C THR A 187 -3.67 9.91 4.56
N LEU A 188 -2.65 10.77 4.65
CA LEU A 188 -2.03 11.12 5.93
C LEU A 188 -2.95 12.01 6.76
N GLY A 189 -3.51 13.06 6.16
CA GLY A 189 -4.44 13.97 6.82
C GLY A 189 -5.60 13.22 7.47
N LEU A 190 -6.18 12.26 6.73
CA LEU A 190 -7.26 11.42 7.23
C LEU A 190 -6.85 10.58 8.45
N ARG A 191 -5.64 9.97 8.45
CA ARG A 191 -5.14 9.21 9.61
C ARG A 191 -4.88 10.10 10.82
N ILE A 192 -4.27 11.27 10.63
CA ILE A 192 -3.97 12.21 11.72
C ILE A 192 -5.29 12.72 12.32
N ALA A 193 -6.22 13.17 11.48
CA ALA A 193 -7.53 13.61 11.92
C ALA A 193 -8.25 12.54 12.74
N ALA A 194 -8.29 11.28 12.28
CA ALA A 194 -8.91 10.19 13.03
C ALA A 194 -8.21 9.94 14.37
N ARG A 195 -6.88 10.03 14.44
CA ARG A 195 -6.12 9.85 15.69
C ARG A 195 -6.42 10.96 16.69
N VAL A 196 -6.46 12.21 16.24
CA VAL A 196 -6.79 13.37 17.08
C VAL A 196 -8.22 13.28 17.58
N SER A 197 -9.19 13.02 16.70
CA SER A 197 -10.61 12.91 17.09
C SER A 197 -10.87 11.78 18.09
N ARG A 198 -10.23 10.61 17.93
CA ARG A 198 -10.31 9.52 18.91
C ARG A 198 -9.73 9.89 20.26
N SER A 199 -8.62 10.63 20.28
CA SER A 199 -7.97 11.07 21.52
C SER A 199 -8.85 12.07 22.26
N ARG A 200 -9.48 13.01 21.54
CA ARG A 200 -10.43 13.98 22.11
C ARG A 200 -11.68 13.30 22.69
N ALA A 201 -12.24 12.31 21.98
CA ALA A 201 -13.41 11.57 22.46
C ALA A 201 -13.13 10.80 23.76
N ARG A 202 -11.91 10.25 23.92
CA ARG A 202 -11.47 9.54 25.15
C ARG A 202 -11.27 10.47 26.35
N LEU A 203 -11.02 11.75 26.12
CA LEU A 203 -10.81 12.76 27.16
C LEU A 203 -12.10 13.51 27.51
N SER A 204 -13.22 13.23 26.82
CA SER A 204 -14.49 13.88 27.09
C SER A 204 -15.09 13.41 28.44
N PRO A 205 -15.59 14.32 29.29
CA PRO A 205 -16.09 14.01 30.65
C PRO A 205 -17.17 12.91 30.70
N ALA A 206 -17.94 12.75 29.63
CA ALA A 206 -18.95 11.69 29.50
C ALA A 206 -18.36 10.27 29.50
N SER A 207 -17.11 10.10 29.07
CA SER A 207 -16.41 8.80 29.07
C SER A 207 -15.71 8.46 30.39
N LEU A 208 -15.61 9.43 31.32
CA LEU A 208 -14.95 9.30 32.62
C LEU A 208 -15.91 9.09 33.79
N ARG A 209 -17.23 9.04 33.54
CA ARG A 209 -18.20 8.69 34.58
C ARG A 209 -18.19 7.17 34.77
N PRO A 210 -17.82 6.63 35.95
CA PRO A 210 -18.05 5.22 36.24
C PRO A 210 -19.56 4.98 36.19
N ASN A 211 -19.98 3.91 35.51
CA ASN A 211 -21.36 3.43 35.56
C ASN A 211 -21.75 3.29 37.04
N ARG A 212 -22.69 4.11 37.50
CA ARG A 212 -23.33 3.94 38.80
C ARG A 212 -24.42 2.90 38.70
#